data_AF-A0A1Y0FY44-F1
#
_entry.id   AF-A0A1Y0FY44-F1
#
_cell.length_a   1.000
_cell.length_b   1.000
_cell.length_c   1.000
_cell.angle_alpha   90.00
_cell.angle_beta   90.00
_cell.angle_gamma   90.00
#
_symmetry.space_group_name_H-M   'P 1'
#
loop_
_entity.id
_entity.type
_entity.pdbx_description
1 polymer ?
#
loop_
_entity_poly.entity_id
_entity_poly.type
_entity_poly.pdbx_seq_one_letter_code
_entity_poly.pdbx_strand_id
1 'polypeptide(L)'
;MEIFLAQFIGPLVIALVLLTVGFFSGRYLEKKHYASIIARETSPDQVMVFAERLPPPVLPAPATQLVSGSVVISSDYFKRFIAGLRMLIGGRLNTYESLLDRARREAILRMREEAKALGATQIFNVKLETMSIGGRNPNSVSCLEVLAYGTAVIPRN
;
A
#
# COMPACT_ATOMS: atom_id res chain seq x y z
N MET A 1 -0.83 17.27 47.18
CA MET A 1 -0.81 17.99 45.88
C MET A 1 0.30 17.45 44.97
N GLU A 2 1.54 17.27 45.44
CA GLU A 2 2.64 16.75 44.62
C GLU A 2 2.44 15.31 44.09
N ILE A 3 1.94 14.39 44.93
CA ILE A 3 1.67 13.00 44.52
C ILE A 3 0.62 12.94 43.41
N PHE A 4 -0.40 13.80 43.49
CA PHE A 4 -1.45 13.91 42.47
C PHE A 4 -0.91 14.50 41.17
N LEU A 5 -0.06 15.53 41.24
CA LEU A 5 0.61 16.10 40.06
C LEU A 5 1.54 15.09 39.38
N ALA A 6 2.34 14.33 40.13
CA ALA A 6 3.22 13.30 39.57
C ALA A 6 2.44 12.16 38.89
N GLN A 7 1.30 11.75 39.45
CA GLN A 7 0.46 10.68 38.92
C GLN A 7 -0.27 11.07 37.61
N PHE A 8 -0.51 12.36 37.37
CA PHE A 8 -1.09 12.86 36.11
C PHE A 8 -0.03 13.29 35.08
N ILE A 9 1.06 13.92 35.52
CA ILE A 9 2.09 14.45 34.62
C ILE A 9 2.95 13.32 34.03
N GLY A 10 3.31 12.31 34.82
CA GLY A 10 4.14 11.19 34.37
C GLY A 10 3.57 10.46 33.14
N PRO A 11 2.33 9.94 33.19
CA PRO A 11 1.69 9.31 32.04
C PRO A 11 1.52 10.24 30.84
N LEU A 12 1.26 11.53 31.07
CA LEU A 12 1.08 12.52 30.00
C LEU A 12 2.39 12.79 29.25
N VAL A 13 3.51 12.87 29.98
CA VAL A 13 4.85 12.99 29.38
C VAL A 13 5.19 11.74 28.58
N ILE A 14 4.93 10.54 29.12
CA ILE A 14 5.15 9.28 28.40
C ILE A 14 4.30 9.22 27.12
N ALA A 15 3.02 9.60 27.20
CA ALA A 15 2.14 9.64 26.04
C ALA A 15 2.63 10.63 24.96
N LEU A 16 3.10 11.83 25.36
CA LEU A 16 3.69 12.80 24.44
C LEU A 16 4.98 12.28 23.79
N VAL A 17 5.84 11.60 24.54
CA VAL A 17 7.05 10.98 23.98
C VAL A 17 6.68 9.88 22.98
N LEU A 18 5.74 9.00 23.31
CA LEU A 18 5.30 7.95 22.38
C LEU A 18 4.64 8.52 21.12
N LEU A 19 3.82 9.57 21.25
CA LEU A 19 3.20 10.23 20.11
C LEU A 19 4.22 10.91 19.20
N THR A 20 5.20 11.60 19.77
CA THR A 20 6.25 12.27 18.99
C THR A 20 7.13 11.23 18.29
N VAL A 21 7.63 10.22 18.99
CA VAL A 21 8.43 9.14 18.40
C VAL A 21 7.65 8.45 17.28
N GLY A 22 6.41 8.04 17.53
CA GLY A 22 5.56 7.38 16.53
C GLY A 22 5.29 8.25 15.30
N PHE A 23 5.10 9.56 15.49
CA PHE A 23 4.91 10.51 14.38
C PHE A 23 6.16 10.64 13.50
N PHE A 24 7.31 10.86 14.12
CA PHE A 24 8.57 11.04 13.38
C PHE A 24 9.01 9.73 12.72
N SER A 25 8.94 8.60 13.43
CA SER A 25 9.27 7.28 12.87
C SER A 25 8.32 6.92 11.73
N GLY A 26 7.02 7.18 11.89
CA GLY A 26 6.00 6.93 10.87
C GLY A 26 6.29 7.70 9.58
N ARG A 27 6.58 9.01 9.69
CA ARG A 27 6.93 9.83 8.53
C ARG A 27 8.24 9.41 7.87
N TYR A 28 9.23 9.03 8.67
CA TYR A 28 10.50 8.54 8.15
C TYR A 28 10.32 7.24 7.35
N LEU A 29 9.61 6.25 7.93
CA LEU A 29 9.31 4.98 7.27
C LEU A 29 8.49 5.19 5.99
N GLU A 30 7.50 6.08 6.03
CA GLU A 30 6.70 6.43 4.85
C GLU A 30 7.55 7.02 3.72
N LYS A 31 8.43 7.99 4.04
CA LYS A 31 9.33 8.58 3.03
C LYS A 31 10.29 7.55 2.45
N LYS A 32 10.86 6.69 3.30
CA LYS A 32 11.74 5.58 2.88
C LYS A 32 11.01 4.60 1.97
N HIS A 33 9.77 4.25 2.30
CA HIS A 33 8.96 3.34 1.51
C HIS A 33 8.61 3.94 0.14
N TYR A 34 8.22 5.22 0.08
CA TYR A 34 8.03 5.92 -1.21
C TYR A 34 9.29 5.92 -2.07
N ALA A 35 10.45 6.20 -1.48
CA ALA A 35 11.72 6.16 -2.21
C ALA A 35 12.00 4.75 -2.78
N SER A 36 11.70 3.70 -2.02
CA SER A 36 11.82 2.31 -2.48
C SER A 36 10.87 1.97 -3.63
N ILE A 37 9.62 2.46 -3.59
CA ILE A 37 8.65 2.26 -4.66
C ILE A 37 9.15 2.93 -5.94
N ILE A 38 9.54 4.21 -5.85
CA ILE A 38 10.02 4.97 -7.02
C ILE A 38 11.23 4.27 -7.65
N ALA A 39 12.20 3.84 -6.85
CA ALA A 39 13.39 3.15 -7.35
C ALA A 39 13.03 1.84 -8.10
N ARG A 40 12.04 1.08 -7.61
CA ARG A 40 11.56 -0.15 -8.26
C ARG A 40 10.80 0.15 -9.54
N GLU A 41 9.94 1.16 -9.55
CA GLU A 41 9.18 1.57 -10.74
C GLU A 41 10.06 2.09 -11.88
N THR A 42 11.17 2.76 -11.55
CA THR A 42 12.10 3.30 -12.54
C THR A 42 13.13 2.27 -13.01
N SER A 43 13.06 1.02 -12.53
CA SER A 43 14.00 -0.02 -12.94
C SER A 43 13.83 -0.34 -14.43
N PRO A 44 14.92 -0.38 -15.23
CA PRO A 44 14.84 -0.57 -16.69
C PRO A 44 14.32 -1.95 -17.11
N ASP A 45 14.34 -2.92 -16.20
CA ASP A 45 13.94 -4.32 -16.42
C ASP A 45 12.51 -4.63 -15.92
N GLN A 46 11.65 -3.61 -15.84
CA GLN A 46 10.24 -3.76 -15.46
C GLN A 46 9.41 -4.41 -16.58
N VAL A 47 8.62 -5.42 -16.21
CA VAL A 47 7.63 -6.07 -17.10
C VAL A 47 6.56 -5.06 -17.51
N MET A 48 6.22 -4.94 -18.80
CA MET A 48 5.22 -3.96 -19.26
C MET A 48 3.80 -4.36 -18.82
N VAL A 49 2.95 -3.38 -18.53
CA VAL A 49 1.60 -3.60 -18.01
C VAL A 49 0.57 -2.92 -18.91
N PHE A 50 -0.47 -3.67 -19.28
CA PHE A 50 -1.50 -3.28 -20.23
C PHE A 50 -2.90 -3.46 -19.60
N ALA A 51 -3.79 -2.50 -19.87
CA ALA A 51 -5.19 -2.55 -19.45
C ALA A 51 -6.05 -3.30 -20.48
N GLU A 52 -5.53 -3.49 -21.70
CA GLU A 52 -6.16 -4.22 -22.78
C GLU A 52 -6.44 -5.67 -22.36
N ARG A 53 -7.64 -6.15 -22.71
CA ARG A 53 -8.10 -7.49 -22.32
C ARG A 53 -7.25 -8.61 -22.93
N LEU A 54 -6.78 -8.43 -24.16
CA LEU A 54 -6.08 -9.45 -24.92
C LEU A 54 -4.75 -8.89 -25.44
N PRO A 55 -3.68 -9.69 -25.41
CA PRO A 55 -2.45 -9.36 -26.12
C PRO A 55 -2.69 -9.33 -27.64
N PRO A 56 -1.85 -8.62 -28.40
CA PRO A 56 -1.82 -8.75 -29.85
C PRO A 56 -1.67 -10.22 -30.26
N PRO A 57 -2.33 -10.67 -31.34
CA PRO A 57 -2.18 -12.03 -31.82
C PRO A 57 -0.74 -12.23 -32.33
N VAL A 58 0.04 -13.03 -31.62
CA VAL A 58 1.42 -13.41 -32.01
C VAL A 58 1.46 -14.92 -32.24
N LEU A 59 2.17 -15.35 -33.29
CA LEU A 59 2.43 -16.76 -33.60
C LEU A 59 3.93 -17.04 -33.52
N PRO A 60 4.36 -18.13 -32.84
CA PRO A 60 3.52 -19.06 -32.06
C PRO A 60 2.90 -18.39 -30.84
N ALA A 61 1.76 -18.91 -30.37
CA ALA A 61 1.10 -18.37 -29.19
C ALA A 61 2.04 -18.44 -27.97
N PRO A 62 2.23 -17.32 -27.24
CA PRO A 62 3.09 -17.31 -26.06
C PRO A 62 2.48 -18.14 -24.94
N ALA A 63 3.32 -18.58 -24.00
CA ALA A 63 2.81 -19.15 -22.76
C ALA A 63 2.21 -18.03 -21.90
N THR A 64 1.12 -18.32 -21.20
CA THR A 64 0.44 -17.34 -20.34
C THR A 64 0.23 -17.89 -18.93
N GLN A 65 0.28 -17.00 -17.94
CA GLN A 65 0.12 -17.35 -16.52
C GLN A 65 -0.61 -16.22 -15.79
N LEU A 66 -1.54 -16.56 -14.90
CA LEU A 66 -2.13 -15.57 -14.00
C LEU A 66 -1.07 -15.16 -12.97
N VAL A 67 -0.91 -13.85 -12.77
CA VAL A 67 -0.02 -13.26 -11.77
C VAL A 67 -0.79 -12.26 -10.92
N SER A 68 -0.31 -12.03 -9.70
CA SER A 68 -0.95 -11.18 -8.71
C SER A 68 0.05 -10.56 -7.73
N GLY A 69 -0.38 -9.49 -7.08
CA GLY A 69 0.37 -8.88 -6.00
C GLY A 69 -0.61 -8.20 -5.06
N SER A 70 -0.52 -8.49 -3.76
CA SER A 70 -1.38 -7.88 -2.77
C SER A 70 -0.60 -7.14 -1.69
N VAL A 71 -1.24 -6.12 -1.13
CA VAL A 71 -0.73 -5.31 -0.03
C VAL A 71 -1.88 -5.07 0.94
N VAL A 72 -1.65 -5.40 2.21
CA VAL A 72 -2.58 -5.07 3.29
C VAL A 72 -2.00 -3.90 4.07
N ILE A 73 -2.77 -2.83 4.17
CA ILE A 73 -2.43 -1.64 4.96
C ILE A 73 -3.37 -1.51 6.15
N SER A 74 -2.81 -1.30 7.33
CA SER A 74 -3.57 -0.98 8.53
C SER A 74 -3.78 0.52 8.66
N SER A 75 -4.95 0.95 9.14
CA SER A 75 -5.16 2.31 9.60
C SER A 75 -4.57 2.50 11.00
N ASP A 76 -3.44 3.20 11.09
CA ASP A 76 -2.84 3.55 12.38
C ASP A 76 -3.82 4.36 13.25
N TYR A 77 -3.85 4.09 14.56
CA TYR A 77 -4.68 4.82 15.53
C TYR A 77 -4.45 6.35 15.45
N PHE A 78 -3.20 6.75 15.22
CA PHE A 78 -2.81 8.14 15.01
C PHE A 78 -3.44 8.77 13.76
N LYS A 79 -3.50 8.01 12.66
CA LYS A 79 -4.13 8.47 11.41
C LYS A 79 -5.64 8.59 11.56
N ARG A 80 -6.26 7.70 12.35
CA ARG A 80 -7.68 7.81 12.73
C ARG A 80 -7.96 9.07 13.54
N PHE A 81 -7.11 9.40 14.52
CA PHE A 81 -7.25 10.63 15.32
C PHE A 81 -7.15 11.90 14.47
N ILE A 82 -6.12 12.01 13.62
CA ILE A 82 -5.95 13.15 12.71
C ILE A 82 -7.11 13.25 11.72
N ALA A 83 -7.57 12.11 11.18
CA ALA A 83 -8.70 12.09 10.28
C ALA A 83 -10.00 12.55 10.97
N GLY A 84 -10.22 12.16 12.22
CA GLY A 84 -11.36 12.63 13.03
C GLY A 84 -11.33 14.15 13.20
N LEU A 85 -10.16 14.73 13.50
CA LEU A 85 -10.01 16.19 13.58
C LEU A 85 -10.25 16.87 12.22
N ARG A 86 -9.72 16.29 11.13
CA ARG A 86 -9.96 16.76 9.75
C ARG A 86 -11.43 16.69 9.35
N MET A 87 -12.18 15.69 9.79
CA MET A 87 -13.61 15.57 9.48
C MET A 87 -14.43 16.72 10.06
N LEU A 88 -14.02 17.30 11.21
CA LEU A 88 -14.69 18.48 11.78
C LEU A 88 -14.47 19.75 10.95
N ILE A 89 -13.32 19.85 10.27
CA ILE A 89 -12.93 21.00 9.44
C ILE A 89 -13.38 20.80 7.98
N GLY A 90 -13.53 19.54 7.54
CA GLY A 90 -13.80 19.15 6.16
C GLY A 90 -12.55 19.03 5.29
N GLY A 91 -12.75 18.68 4.01
CA GLY A 91 -11.68 18.56 3.00
C GLY A 91 -11.10 17.15 2.82
N ARG A 92 -10.02 17.06 2.04
CA ARG A 92 -9.39 15.78 1.65
C ARG A 92 -8.68 15.10 2.81
N LEU A 93 -8.78 13.78 2.85
CA LEU A 93 -8.09 12.94 3.83
C LEU A 93 -6.72 12.51 3.29
N ASN A 94 -5.82 13.48 3.10
CA ASN A 94 -4.47 13.28 2.52
C ASN A 94 -3.71 12.10 3.14
N THR A 95 -3.90 11.86 4.44
CA THR A 95 -3.28 10.76 5.16
C THR A 95 -3.74 9.38 4.67
N TYR A 96 -5.02 9.21 4.32
CA TYR A 96 -5.53 7.96 3.72
C TYR A 96 -5.23 7.88 2.23
N GLU A 97 -5.24 9.02 1.52
CA GLU A 97 -4.87 9.06 0.10
C GLU A 97 -3.43 8.58 -0.11
N SER A 98 -2.48 9.06 0.70
CA SER A 98 -1.07 8.63 0.64
C SER A 98 -0.87 7.15 0.97
N LEU A 99 -1.73 6.57 1.81
CA LEU A 99 -1.72 5.14 2.14
C LEU A 99 -2.20 4.30 0.94
N LEU A 100 -3.31 4.72 0.33
CA LEU A 100 -3.89 4.07 -0.84
C LEU A 100 -2.97 4.12 -2.05
N ASP A 101 -2.31 5.26 -2.28
CA ASP A 101 -1.35 5.42 -3.38
C ASP A 101 -0.22 4.39 -3.26
N ARG A 102 0.44 4.34 -2.10
CA ARG A 102 1.51 3.37 -1.83
C ARG A 102 1.03 1.93 -1.99
N ALA A 103 -0.14 1.60 -1.45
CA ALA A 103 -0.67 0.24 -1.52
C ALA A 103 -0.91 -0.21 -2.97
N ARG A 104 -1.48 0.65 -3.82
CA ARG A 104 -1.68 0.34 -5.25
C ARG A 104 -0.37 0.14 -5.99
N ARG A 105 0.57 1.07 -5.81
CA ARG A 105 1.88 1.01 -6.47
C ARG A 105 2.67 -0.22 -6.05
N GLU A 106 2.69 -0.51 -4.75
CA GLU A 106 3.34 -1.70 -4.21
C GLU A 106 2.67 -3.00 -4.68
N ALA A 107 1.34 -3.06 -4.76
CA ALA A 107 0.62 -4.22 -5.29
C ALA A 107 0.98 -4.49 -6.76
N ILE A 108 1.04 -3.44 -7.59
CA ILE A 108 1.48 -3.54 -8.98
C ILE A 108 2.93 -4.00 -9.07
N LEU A 109 3.83 -3.45 -8.24
CA LEU A 109 5.24 -3.85 -8.22
C LEU A 109 5.39 -5.34 -7.88
N ARG A 110 4.67 -5.85 -6.89
CA ARG A 110 4.69 -7.28 -6.52
C ARG A 110 4.18 -8.18 -7.64
N MET A 111 3.11 -7.77 -8.32
CA MET A 111 2.59 -8.48 -9.51
C MET A 111 3.61 -8.50 -10.65
N ARG A 112 4.33 -7.38 -10.88
CA ARG A 112 5.41 -7.31 -11.88
C ARG A 112 6.60 -8.18 -11.48
N GLU A 113 6.93 -8.27 -10.20
CA GLU A 113 7.99 -9.14 -9.68
C GLU A 113 7.65 -10.62 -9.87
N GLU A 114 6.40 -11.03 -9.61
CA GLU A 114 5.95 -12.38 -9.91
C GLU A 114 6.06 -12.69 -11.41
N ALA A 115 5.56 -11.79 -12.27
CA ALA A 115 5.67 -11.95 -13.72
C ALA A 115 7.13 -12.03 -14.19
N LYS A 116 8.02 -11.21 -13.62
CA LYS A 116 9.45 -11.20 -13.94
C LYS A 116 10.11 -12.51 -13.55
N ALA A 117 9.75 -13.09 -12.39
CA ALA A 117 10.26 -14.38 -11.96
C ALA A 117 9.89 -15.53 -12.91
N LEU A 118 8.78 -15.37 -13.65
CA LEU A 118 8.34 -16.30 -14.69
C LEU A 118 8.97 -16.04 -16.07
N GLY A 119 9.85 -15.04 -16.20
CA GLY A 119 10.42 -14.63 -17.48
C GLY A 119 9.43 -13.92 -18.40
N ALA A 120 8.32 -13.42 -17.85
CA ALA A 120 7.32 -12.69 -18.63
C ALA A 120 7.82 -11.30 -19.03
N THR A 121 7.42 -10.85 -20.21
CA THR A 121 7.79 -9.53 -20.75
C THR A 121 6.64 -8.54 -20.72
N GLN A 122 5.40 -9.03 -20.68
CA GLN A 122 4.18 -8.23 -20.59
C GLN A 122 3.16 -8.85 -19.63
N ILE A 123 2.27 -8.02 -19.09
CA ILE A 123 1.07 -8.42 -18.35
C ILE A 123 -0.13 -7.70 -18.98
N PHE A 124 -1.16 -8.46 -19.35
CA PHE A 124 -2.40 -7.94 -19.94
C PHE A 124 -3.58 -8.08 -18.98
N ASN A 125 -4.66 -7.35 -19.28
CA ASN A 125 -5.90 -7.36 -18.52
C ASN A 125 -5.67 -7.07 -17.02
N VAL A 126 -4.78 -6.10 -16.72
CA VAL A 126 -4.48 -5.75 -15.33
C VAL A 126 -5.67 -5.07 -14.68
N LYS A 127 -5.99 -5.54 -13.48
CA LYS A 127 -7.05 -5.02 -12.63
C LYS A 127 -6.54 -4.78 -11.23
N LEU A 128 -7.15 -3.79 -10.58
CA LEU A 128 -6.95 -3.49 -9.17
C LEU A 128 -8.27 -3.69 -8.44
N GLU A 129 -8.22 -4.45 -7.36
CA GLU A 129 -9.32 -4.64 -6.43
C GLU A 129 -8.93 -4.14 -5.04
N THR A 130 -9.93 -3.74 -4.26
CA THR A 130 -9.72 -3.21 -2.92
C THR A 130 -10.77 -3.80 -1.99
N MET A 131 -10.32 -4.41 -0.90
CA MET A 131 -11.18 -5.05 0.10
C MET A 131 -10.93 -4.44 1.47
N SER A 132 -12.00 -4.02 2.15
CA SER A 132 -11.92 -3.62 3.56
C SER A 132 -11.90 -4.85 4.45
N ILE A 133 -10.89 -4.95 5.31
CA ILE A 133 -10.69 -6.06 6.26
C ILE A 133 -10.84 -5.50 7.66
N GLY A 134 -11.87 -5.94 8.40
CA GLY A 134 -12.13 -5.46 9.76
C GLY A 134 -12.92 -4.15 9.79
N GLY A 135 -14.20 -4.25 10.14
CA GLY A 135 -15.10 -3.08 10.21
C GLY A 135 -16.40 -3.30 10.98
N ARG A 136 -16.55 -4.42 11.69
CA ARG A 136 -17.77 -4.71 12.47
C ARG A 136 -17.68 -4.29 13.94
N ASN A 137 -16.48 -4.07 14.47
CA ASN A 137 -16.27 -3.70 15.87
C ASN A 137 -15.52 -2.35 15.94
N PRO A 138 -15.96 -1.37 16.74
CA PRO A 138 -15.23 -0.11 16.94
C PRO A 138 -13.77 -0.28 17.41
N ASN A 139 -13.47 -1.41 18.08
CA ASN A 139 -12.13 -1.78 18.54
C ASN A 139 -11.35 -2.63 17.52
N SER A 140 -11.94 -2.99 16.38
CA SER A 140 -11.23 -3.71 15.32
C SER A 140 -10.29 -2.76 14.57
N VAL A 141 -9.12 -3.27 14.23
CA VAL A 141 -8.18 -2.59 13.35
C VAL A 141 -8.80 -2.59 11.95
N SER A 142 -9.13 -1.40 11.43
CA SER A 142 -9.55 -1.29 10.04
C SER A 142 -8.33 -1.40 9.15
N CYS A 143 -8.29 -2.49 8.39
CA CYS A 143 -7.29 -2.76 7.37
C CYS A 143 -7.95 -2.65 5.99
N LEU A 144 -7.12 -2.42 4.99
CA LEU A 144 -7.51 -2.42 3.60
C LEU A 144 -6.51 -3.24 2.81
N GLU A 145 -7.00 -4.21 2.07
CA GLU A 145 -6.22 -4.92 1.07
C GLU A 145 -6.37 -4.24 -0.30
N VAL A 146 -5.26 -4.12 -1.00
CA VAL A 146 -5.22 -3.79 -2.42
C VAL A 146 -4.59 -4.97 -3.15
N LEU A 147 -5.33 -5.54 -4.10
CA LEU A 147 -4.91 -6.65 -4.95
C LEU A 147 -4.74 -6.16 -6.39
N ALA A 148 -3.57 -6.36 -6.98
CA ALA A 148 -3.33 -6.24 -8.41
C ALA A 148 -3.27 -7.65 -9.02
N TYR A 149 -3.91 -7.87 -10.15
CA TYR A 149 -3.79 -9.13 -10.88
C TYR A 149 -3.94 -8.94 -12.40
N GLY A 150 -3.42 -9.88 -13.16
CA GLY A 150 -3.49 -9.90 -14.63
C GLY A 150 -2.87 -11.15 -15.22
N THR A 151 -2.76 -11.20 -16.54
CA THR A 151 -2.21 -12.34 -17.27
C THR A 151 -0.84 -12.01 -17.82
N ALA A 152 0.20 -12.63 -17.26
CA ALA A 152 1.56 -12.55 -17.73
C ALA A 152 1.71 -13.31 -19.07
N VAL A 153 2.50 -12.73 -19.98
CA VAL A 153 2.84 -13.28 -21.30
C VAL A 153 4.32 -13.60 -21.33
N ILE A 154 4.62 -14.89 -21.50
CA ILE A 154 5.96 -15.46 -21.47
C ILE A 154 6.35 -15.83 -22.90
N PRO A 155 7.38 -15.18 -23.48
CA PRO A 155 7.89 -15.53 -24.80
C PRO A 155 8.33 -17.00 -24.85
N ARG A 156 8.00 -17.69 -25.94
CA ARG A 156 8.62 -18.97 -26.27
C ARG A 156 9.82 -18.68 -27.16
N ASN A 157 11.03 -18.90 -26.63
CA ASN A 157 12.26 -18.92 -27.43
C ASN A 157 12.31 -20.14 -28.35
#